data_AF-A0AAN7VST0-F1
#
_entry.id   AF-A0AAN7VST0-F1
#
_cell.length_a   1.000
_cell.length_b   1.000
_cell.length_c   1.000
_cell.angle_alpha   90.00
_cell.angle_beta   90.00
_cell.angle_gamma   90.00
#
_symmetry.space_group_name_H-M   'P 1'
#
loop_
_entity.id
_entity.type
_entity.pdbx_description
1 polymer ?
#
loop_
_entity_poly.entity_id
_entity_poly.type
_entity_poly.pdbx_seq_one_letter_code
_entity_poly.pdbx_strand_id
1 'polypeptide(L)'
;MDNLSSTSSSSMSDMELSSDDDFDLFEERDRPKNQNYFQETIPSYNDEEFCEHFHISRRVAESIALQFEQSEYFHYQSGGNGKLSSLQHVLIYLWFVAHQTASFRDVADRFHISISSLFVIIRKLTNFLSNLSHRVISWPSPEEQTVIERHFRDNDFPGVIGAIDGSHVKIDKPSNDPDSYLNRKHFFSIQVCN
;
A
#
# COMPACT_ATOMS: atom_id res chain seq x y z
N MET A 1 -18.62 73.65 -24.67
CA MET A 1 -17.97 73.43 -23.37
C MET A 1 -17.52 71.98 -23.35
N ASP A 2 -16.27 71.81 -22.92
CA ASP A 2 -15.56 70.57 -22.56
C ASP A 2 -15.08 69.68 -23.73
N ASN A 3 -13.84 69.86 -24.20
CA ASN A 3 -12.52 69.41 -23.70
C ASN A 3 -12.18 67.93 -23.97
N LEU A 4 -11.22 67.76 -24.89
CA LEU A 4 -10.00 66.93 -24.82
C LEU A 4 -10.08 65.54 -24.13
N SER A 5 -9.80 64.49 -24.90
CA SER A 5 -8.57 63.71 -24.69
C SER A 5 -8.33 62.75 -25.86
N SER A 6 -7.25 63.03 -26.58
CA SER A 6 -6.53 62.14 -27.47
C SER A 6 -5.94 60.95 -26.70
N THR A 7 -5.96 59.76 -27.29
CA THR A 7 -4.85 58.81 -27.12
C THR A 7 -4.66 58.05 -28.42
N SER A 8 -3.57 58.43 -29.09
CA SER A 8 -2.94 57.72 -30.19
C SER A 8 -2.17 56.51 -29.69
N SER A 9 -2.24 55.38 -30.39
CA SER A 9 -1.10 54.51 -30.71
C SER A 9 -1.62 53.39 -31.62
N SER A 10 -1.38 53.52 -32.93
CA SER A 10 -0.27 52.87 -33.64
C SER A 10 -0.56 51.40 -33.92
N SER A 11 -1.11 51.17 -35.11
CA SER A 11 -1.15 49.85 -35.75
C SER A 11 0.27 49.37 -36.00
N MET A 12 0.60 48.18 -35.51
CA MET A 12 1.72 47.38 -35.97
C MET A 12 1.20 45.96 -36.20
N SER A 13 1.44 45.49 -37.41
CA SER A 13 0.98 44.28 -38.06
C SER A 13 1.63 43.00 -37.52
N ASP A 14 0.85 41.92 -37.64
CA ASP A 14 1.20 40.51 -37.86
C ASP A 14 2.06 39.78 -36.82
N MET A 15 1.40 38.85 -36.12
CA MET A 15 1.98 37.54 -35.83
C MET A 15 0.84 36.52 -35.65
N GLU A 16 0.49 35.83 -36.74
CA GLU A 16 -0.24 34.56 -36.64
C GLU A 16 0.69 33.55 -35.97
N LEU A 17 0.44 33.27 -34.69
CA LEU A 17 1.10 32.19 -33.97
C LEU A 17 0.30 30.91 -34.23
N SER A 18 0.74 30.12 -35.21
CA SER A 18 0.37 28.71 -35.28
C SER A 18 0.90 28.03 -34.02
N SER A 19 0.01 27.49 -33.21
CA SER A 19 0.37 26.55 -32.16
C SER A 19 -0.57 25.38 -32.31
N ASP A 20 -0.04 24.34 -32.95
CA ASP A 20 -0.56 22.99 -32.89
C ASP A 20 -0.63 22.55 -31.42
N ASP A 21 -1.68 22.97 -30.71
CA ASP A 21 -2.10 22.33 -29.47
C ASP A 21 -2.91 21.10 -29.89
N ASP A 22 -2.15 20.08 -30.29
CA ASP A 22 -2.56 18.69 -30.23
C ASP A 22 -2.86 18.38 -28.75
N PHE A 23 -4.08 18.72 -28.32
CA PHE A 23 -4.62 18.29 -27.04
C PHE A 23 -4.87 16.79 -27.19
N ASP A 24 -3.79 16.04 -27.00
CA ASP A 24 -3.71 14.59 -27.03
C ASP A 24 -4.79 14.09 -26.07
N LEU A 25 -5.96 13.80 -26.63
CA LEU A 25 -7.03 13.06 -25.99
C LEU A 25 -6.34 11.80 -25.52
N PHE A 26 -6.10 11.68 -24.22
CA PHE A 26 -5.60 10.47 -23.61
C PHE A 26 -6.55 9.34 -23.98
N GLU A 27 -6.31 8.70 -25.12
CA GLU A 27 -6.95 7.46 -25.48
C GLU A 27 -6.62 6.55 -24.31
N GLU A 28 -7.65 6.14 -23.57
CA GLU A 28 -7.55 5.06 -22.61
C GLU A 28 -7.07 3.84 -23.39
N ARG A 29 -5.75 3.68 -23.48
CA ARG A 29 -5.13 2.54 -24.13
C ARG A 29 -5.66 1.32 -23.41
N ASP A 30 -6.48 0.52 -24.10
CA ASP A 30 -7.04 -0.70 -23.55
C ASP A 30 -5.91 -1.71 -23.39
N ARG A 31 -5.30 -1.71 -22.21
CA ARG A 31 -4.17 -2.59 -21.90
C ARG A 31 -4.73 -3.98 -21.59
N PRO A 32 -4.13 -5.06 -22.11
CA PRO A 32 -4.52 -6.41 -21.74
C PRO A 32 -4.24 -6.63 -20.25
N LYS A 33 -5.30 -6.55 -19.44
CA LYS A 33 -5.29 -6.82 -18.01
C LYS A 33 -5.38 -8.33 -17.77
N ASN A 34 -4.87 -8.82 -16.63
CA ASN A 34 -4.92 -10.24 -16.31
C ASN A 34 -6.38 -10.65 -16.06
N GLN A 35 -6.97 -11.44 -16.97
CA GLN A 35 -8.36 -11.86 -16.85
C GLN A 35 -8.47 -13.00 -15.84
N ASN A 36 -9.58 -13.02 -15.09
CA ASN A 36 -9.95 -14.12 -14.18
C ASN A 36 -9.02 -14.38 -12.98
N TYR A 37 -8.13 -13.45 -12.59
CA TYR A 37 -7.23 -13.64 -11.45
C TYR A 37 -7.97 -13.99 -10.14
N PHE A 38 -9.14 -13.37 -9.90
CA PHE A 38 -9.97 -13.69 -8.73
C PHE A 38 -10.70 -15.03 -8.82
N GLN A 39 -11.14 -15.41 -10.02
CA GLN A 39 -12.04 -16.55 -10.23
C GLN A 39 -11.29 -17.85 -10.47
N GLU A 40 -10.09 -17.78 -11.03
CA GLU A 40 -9.32 -18.95 -11.46
C GLU A 40 -8.01 -19.07 -10.70
N THR A 41 -7.20 -18.00 -10.66
CA THR A 41 -5.83 -18.08 -10.10
C THR A 41 -5.80 -18.15 -8.58
N ILE A 42 -6.48 -17.23 -7.87
CA ILE A 42 -6.45 -17.23 -6.40
C ILE A 42 -7.11 -18.49 -5.79
N PRO A 43 -8.22 -19.02 -6.35
CA PRO A 43 -8.81 -20.26 -5.86
C PRO A 43 -7.97 -21.51 -6.13
N SER A 44 -7.09 -21.51 -7.13
CA SER A 44 -6.23 -22.66 -7.43
C SER A 44 -5.01 -22.77 -6.52
N TYR A 45 -4.63 -21.69 -5.84
CA TYR A 45 -3.52 -21.72 -4.87
C TYR A 45 -3.81 -22.66 -3.69
N ASN A 46 -2.85 -23.51 -3.40
CA ASN A 46 -2.80 -24.22 -2.12
C ASN A 46 -2.48 -23.23 -0.98
N ASP A 47 -2.52 -23.72 0.27
CA ASP A 47 -2.34 -22.85 1.44
C ASP A 47 -0.94 -22.23 1.55
N GLU A 48 0.10 -22.94 1.11
CA GLU A 48 1.48 -22.44 1.10
C GLU A 48 1.63 -21.33 0.05
N GLU A 49 1.20 -21.59 -1.18
CA GLU A 49 1.21 -20.60 -2.29
C GLU A 49 0.38 -19.35 -1.92
N PHE A 50 -0.76 -19.55 -1.28
CA PHE A 50 -1.58 -18.44 -0.80
C PHE A 50 -0.82 -17.62 0.25
N CYS A 51 -0.18 -18.28 1.22
CA CYS A 51 0.60 -17.60 2.23
C CYS A 51 1.82 -16.88 1.64
N GLU A 52 2.46 -17.43 0.62
CA GLU A 52 3.55 -16.75 -0.10
C GLU A 52 3.08 -15.48 -0.82
N HIS A 53 1.89 -15.49 -1.40
CA HIS A 53 1.35 -14.33 -2.13
C HIS A 53 0.69 -13.28 -1.24
N PHE A 54 0.05 -13.67 -0.15
CA PHE A 54 -0.74 -12.76 0.68
C PHE A 54 -0.17 -12.57 2.10
N HIS A 55 0.91 -13.29 2.43
CA HIS A 55 1.64 -13.27 3.72
C HIS A 55 0.79 -13.64 4.94
N ILE A 56 -0.42 -14.14 4.72
CA ILE A 56 -1.33 -14.64 5.74
C ILE A 56 -2.08 -15.86 5.21
N SER A 57 -2.60 -16.68 6.12
CA SER A 57 -3.44 -17.81 5.73
C SER A 57 -4.76 -17.34 5.10
N ARG A 58 -5.30 -18.16 4.20
CA ARG A 58 -6.61 -17.96 3.56
C ARG A 58 -7.72 -17.73 4.59
N ARG A 59 -7.72 -18.53 5.66
CA ARG A 59 -8.68 -18.41 6.78
C ARG A 59 -8.64 -17.04 7.45
N VAL A 60 -7.44 -16.47 7.66
CA VAL A 60 -7.31 -15.13 8.25
C VAL A 60 -7.79 -14.07 7.26
N ALA A 61 -7.46 -14.18 5.97
CA ALA A 61 -7.97 -13.28 4.93
C ALA A 61 -9.51 -13.27 4.88
N GLU A 62 -10.14 -14.44 4.94
CA GLU A 62 -11.59 -14.60 5.00
C GLU A 62 -12.19 -14.00 6.29
N SER A 63 -11.55 -14.21 7.44
CA SER A 63 -11.98 -13.60 8.70
C SER A 63 -11.92 -12.08 8.67
N ILE A 64 -10.86 -11.50 8.09
CA ILE A 64 -10.74 -10.06 7.89
C ILE A 64 -11.85 -9.58 6.93
N ALA A 65 -12.14 -10.32 5.87
CA ALA A 65 -13.21 -9.98 4.93
C ALA A 65 -14.59 -9.96 5.57
N LEU A 66 -14.91 -10.94 6.41
CA LEU A 66 -16.17 -10.97 7.15
C LEU A 66 -16.31 -9.77 8.11
N GLN A 67 -15.24 -9.43 8.83
CA GLN A 67 -15.24 -8.26 9.71
C GLN A 67 -15.33 -6.94 8.93
N PHE A 68 -14.64 -6.87 7.78
CA PHE A 68 -14.68 -5.70 6.91
C PHE A 68 -16.08 -5.47 6.34
N GLU A 69 -16.76 -6.54 5.91
CA GLU A 69 -18.13 -6.50 5.39
C GLU A 69 -19.15 -5.95 6.39
N GLN A 70 -18.95 -6.24 7.68
CA GLN A 70 -19.79 -5.75 8.78
C GLN A 70 -19.41 -4.34 9.24
N SER A 71 -18.32 -3.78 8.75
CA SER A 71 -17.82 -2.48 9.17
C SER A 71 -18.46 -1.32 8.40
N GLU A 72 -18.42 -0.13 8.98
CA GLU A 72 -18.82 1.11 8.30
C GLU A 72 -17.95 1.44 7.08
N TYR A 73 -16.78 0.82 6.92
CA TYR A 73 -15.86 1.10 5.81
C TYR A 73 -16.26 0.35 4.53
N PHE A 74 -17.06 -0.70 4.65
CA PHE A 74 -17.58 -1.44 3.50
C PHE A 74 -18.90 -0.83 3.04
N HIS A 75 -18.84 -0.26 1.85
CA HIS A 75 -20.02 0.18 1.13
C HIS A 75 -20.01 -0.50 -0.21
N TYR A 76 -21.12 -1.16 -0.53
CA TYR A 76 -21.27 -1.86 -1.78
C TYR A 76 -21.30 -0.86 -2.93
N GLN A 77 -20.18 -0.68 -3.61
CA GLN A 77 -20.08 0.26 -4.72
C GLN A 77 -20.57 -0.42 -6.01
N SER A 78 -21.56 0.20 -6.66
CA SER A 78 -21.89 -0.09 -8.05
C SER A 78 -21.14 0.92 -8.93
N GLY A 79 -20.10 0.46 -9.63
CA GLY A 79 -19.33 1.26 -10.58
C GLY A 79 -19.03 0.47 -11.86
N GLY A 80 -18.36 1.10 -12.83
CA GLY A 80 -18.16 0.54 -14.18
C GLY A 80 -17.42 -0.80 -14.26
N ASN A 81 -16.63 -1.17 -13.25
CA ASN A 81 -15.89 -2.44 -13.18
C ASN A 81 -16.63 -3.55 -12.38
N GLY A 82 -17.92 -3.37 -12.13
CA GLY A 82 -18.72 -4.33 -11.38
C GLY A 82 -18.56 -4.23 -9.86
N LYS A 83 -19.15 -5.21 -9.17
CA LYS A 83 -19.33 -5.22 -7.71
C LYS A 83 -18.24 -6.08 -7.07
N LEU A 84 -17.21 -5.45 -6.50
CA LEU A 84 -16.18 -6.16 -5.74
C LEU A 84 -16.72 -6.58 -4.36
N SER A 85 -16.59 -7.86 -4.03
CA SER A 85 -16.88 -8.41 -2.70
C SER A 85 -15.91 -7.90 -1.63
N SER A 86 -16.30 -8.05 -0.36
CA SER A 86 -15.44 -7.78 0.81
C SER A 86 -14.12 -8.55 0.74
N LEU A 87 -14.17 -9.83 0.36
CA LEU A 87 -12.98 -10.67 0.19
C LEU A 87 -12.06 -10.15 -0.92
N GLN A 88 -12.61 -9.73 -2.07
CA GLN A 88 -11.80 -9.18 -3.15
C GLN A 88 -11.08 -7.89 -2.73
N HIS A 89 -11.73 -7.01 -1.96
CA HIS A 89 -11.07 -5.82 -1.40
C HIS A 89 -9.87 -6.21 -0.53
N VAL A 90 -10.06 -7.20 0.35
CA VAL A 90 -9.03 -7.66 1.28
C VAL A 90 -7.86 -8.28 0.52
N LEU A 91 -8.12 -9.14 -0.47
CA LEU A 91 -7.08 -9.76 -1.29
C LEU A 91 -6.25 -8.74 -2.06
N ILE A 92 -6.89 -7.72 -2.65
CA ILE A 92 -6.19 -6.61 -3.33
C ILE A 92 -5.25 -5.91 -2.35
N TYR A 93 -5.77 -5.57 -1.18
CA TYR A 93 -5.00 -4.86 -0.15
C TYR A 93 -3.82 -5.68 0.36
N LEU A 94 -4.06 -6.95 0.72
CA LEU A 94 -3.03 -7.86 1.21
C LEU A 94 -1.92 -8.02 0.19
N TRP A 95 -2.27 -8.21 -1.09
CA TRP A 95 -1.29 -8.31 -2.15
C TRP A 95 -0.44 -7.04 -2.28
N PHE A 96 -1.07 -5.87 -2.18
CA PHE A 96 -0.36 -4.58 -2.20
C PHE A 96 0.62 -4.42 -1.04
N VAL A 97 0.20 -4.72 0.19
CA VAL A 97 1.06 -4.53 1.38
C VAL A 97 2.13 -5.63 1.55
N ALA A 98 1.88 -6.83 1.02
CA ALA A 98 2.85 -7.93 1.04
C ALA A 98 4.08 -7.67 0.15
N HIS A 99 3.90 -6.93 -0.96
CA HIS A 99 4.94 -6.75 -1.98
C HIS A 99 5.56 -5.35 -1.93
N GLN A 100 6.75 -5.23 -1.32
CA GLN A 100 7.48 -3.97 -1.14
C GLN A 100 7.73 -3.14 -2.42
N THR A 101 7.72 -3.76 -3.60
CA THR A 101 8.05 -3.10 -4.88
C THR A 101 6.84 -2.98 -5.82
N ALA A 102 5.65 -3.40 -5.41
CA ALA A 102 4.47 -3.36 -6.28
C ALA A 102 4.02 -1.90 -6.49
N SER A 103 3.97 -1.46 -7.75
CA SER A 103 3.37 -0.17 -8.07
C SER A 103 1.84 -0.27 -8.08
N PHE A 104 1.16 0.86 -7.89
CA PHE A 104 -0.30 0.93 -8.05
C PHE A 104 -0.76 0.40 -9.41
N ARG A 105 0.06 0.59 -10.45
CA ARG A 105 -0.25 0.14 -11.80
C ARG A 105 -0.20 -1.38 -11.91
N ASP A 106 0.83 -2.01 -11.35
CA ASP A 106 1.00 -3.47 -11.40
C ASP A 106 -0.15 -4.18 -10.69
N VAL A 107 -0.58 -3.64 -9.54
CA VAL A 107 -1.69 -4.19 -8.76
C VAL A 107 -3.01 -3.99 -9.52
N ALA A 108 -3.25 -2.79 -10.05
CA ALA A 108 -4.47 -2.49 -10.79
C ALA A 108 -4.61 -3.38 -12.04
N ASP A 109 -3.54 -3.57 -12.80
CA ASP A 109 -3.49 -4.43 -13.99
C ASP A 109 -3.68 -5.90 -13.63
N ARG A 110 -3.10 -6.37 -12.51
CA ARG A 110 -3.23 -7.75 -12.01
C ARG A 110 -4.65 -8.10 -11.58
N PHE A 111 -5.33 -7.20 -10.86
CA PHE A 111 -6.67 -7.44 -10.34
C PHE A 111 -7.79 -6.94 -11.25
N HIS A 112 -7.44 -6.43 -12.45
CA HIS A 112 -8.39 -5.90 -13.42
C HIS A 112 -9.27 -4.76 -12.84
N ILE A 113 -8.66 -3.81 -12.13
CA ILE A 113 -9.36 -2.65 -11.55
C ILE A 113 -8.73 -1.34 -12.03
N SER A 114 -9.43 -0.21 -11.87
CA SER A 114 -8.82 1.10 -12.08
C SER A 114 -7.89 1.46 -10.92
N ILE A 115 -6.88 2.29 -11.21
CA ILE A 115 -5.97 2.84 -10.18
C ILE A 115 -6.77 3.63 -9.12
N SER A 116 -7.83 4.34 -9.54
CA SER A 116 -8.72 5.05 -8.62
C SER A 116 -9.45 4.11 -7.67
N SER A 117 -9.97 2.97 -8.15
CA SER A 117 -10.56 1.94 -7.30
C SER A 117 -9.55 1.37 -6.32
N LEU A 118 -8.34 1.02 -6.79
CA LEU A 118 -7.27 0.52 -5.94
C LEU A 118 -6.95 1.48 -4.77
N PHE A 119 -6.80 2.78 -5.07
CA PHE A 119 -6.53 3.79 -4.06
C PHE A 119 -7.63 3.88 -2.99
N VAL A 120 -8.90 3.84 -3.42
CA VAL A 120 -10.05 3.81 -2.49
C VAL A 120 -10.03 2.56 -1.62
N ILE A 121 -9.74 1.39 -2.18
CA ILE A 121 -9.64 0.12 -1.46
C ILE A 121 -8.54 0.20 -0.39
N ILE A 122 -7.35 0.66 -0.77
CA ILE A 122 -6.22 0.80 0.16
C ILE A 122 -6.58 1.70 1.33
N ARG A 123 -7.17 2.88 1.07
CA ARG A 123 -7.57 3.80 2.13
C ARG A 123 -8.61 3.21 3.08
N LYS A 124 -9.64 2.56 2.54
CA LYS A 124 -10.70 1.94 3.35
C LYS A 124 -10.14 0.86 4.27
N LEU A 125 -9.33 -0.04 3.73
CA LEU A 125 -8.78 -1.14 4.52
C LEU A 125 -7.70 -0.69 5.49
N THR A 126 -6.87 0.29 5.14
CA THR A 126 -5.95 0.90 6.11
C THR A 126 -6.70 1.49 7.29
N ASN A 127 -7.77 2.25 7.07
CA ASN A 127 -8.55 2.83 8.16
C ASN A 127 -9.26 1.75 8.99
N PHE A 128 -9.89 0.78 8.33
CA PHE A 128 -10.54 -0.35 8.99
C PHE A 128 -9.57 -1.12 9.91
N LEU A 129 -8.42 -1.52 9.38
CA LEU A 129 -7.40 -2.26 10.13
C LEU A 129 -6.77 -1.40 11.24
N SER A 130 -6.58 -0.11 11.01
CA SER A 130 -6.07 0.81 12.05
C SER A 130 -7.05 0.89 13.21
N ASN A 131 -8.36 0.92 12.93
CA ASN A 131 -9.38 0.86 13.97
C ASN A 131 -9.48 -0.52 14.62
N LEU A 132 -9.14 -1.61 13.95
CA LEU A 132 -9.09 -2.94 14.56
C LEU A 132 -7.83 -3.16 15.43
N SER A 133 -6.75 -2.44 15.14
CA SER A 133 -5.42 -2.65 15.71
C SER A 133 -5.41 -2.73 17.24
N HIS A 134 -6.11 -1.84 17.95
CA HIS A 134 -6.15 -1.82 19.42
C HIS A 134 -6.76 -3.07 20.05
N ARG A 135 -7.55 -3.86 19.30
CA ARG A 135 -8.16 -5.10 19.79
C ARG A 135 -7.24 -6.30 19.61
N VAL A 136 -6.30 -6.21 18.68
CA VAL A 136 -5.43 -7.33 18.28
C VAL A 136 -4.01 -7.12 18.81
N ILE A 137 -3.56 -5.88 18.86
CA ILE A 137 -2.25 -5.47 19.37
C ILE A 137 -2.45 -4.96 20.79
N SER A 138 -2.26 -5.85 21.75
CA SER A 138 -2.31 -5.54 23.18
C SER A 138 -0.93 -5.71 23.82
N TRP A 139 -0.62 -4.86 24.80
CA TRP A 139 0.52 -5.11 25.67
C TRP A 139 0.28 -6.40 26.48
N PRO A 140 1.29 -7.27 26.64
CA PRO A 140 1.20 -8.40 27.54
C PRO A 140 0.82 -7.96 28.95
N SER A 141 -0.06 -8.74 29.57
CA SER A 141 -0.42 -8.64 30.99
C SER A 141 0.80 -8.85 31.89
N PRO A 142 0.77 -8.41 33.16
CA PRO A 142 1.88 -8.65 34.10
C PRO A 142 2.26 -10.14 34.23
N GLU A 143 1.28 -11.05 34.16
CA GLU A 143 1.54 -12.49 34.15
C GLU A 143 2.29 -12.91 32.87
N GLU A 144 1.83 -12.47 31.69
CA GLU A 144 2.48 -12.77 30.41
C GLU A 144 3.89 -12.16 30.33
N GLN A 145 4.08 -10.92 30.81
CA GLN A 145 5.38 -10.27 30.88
C GLN A 145 6.36 -11.11 31.69
N THR A 146 5.93 -11.67 32.83
CA THR A 146 6.80 -12.53 33.65
C THR A 146 7.20 -13.81 32.92
N VAL A 147 6.29 -14.39 32.14
CA VAL A 147 6.56 -15.59 31.33
C VAL A 147 7.53 -15.26 30.19
N ILE A 148 7.29 -14.16 29.48
CA ILE A 148 8.14 -13.69 28.37
C ILE A 148 9.55 -13.35 28.91
N GLU A 149 9.62 -12.60 29.99
CA GLU A 149 10.88 -12.20 30.63
C GLU A 149 11.72 -13.41 31.02
N ARG A 150 11.10 -14.43 31.64
CA ARG A 150 11.80 -15.67 31.98
C ARG A 150 12.34 -16.37 30.73
N HIS A 151 11.51 -16.52 29.71
CA HIS A 151 11.91 -17.16 28.46
C HIS A 151 13.11 -16.45 27.81
N PHE A 152 13.10 -15.13 27.72
CA PHE A 152 14.21 -14.37 27.13
C PHE A 152 15.45 -14.32 28.03
N ARG A 153 15.27 -14.25 29.35
CA ARG A 153 16.37 -14.35 30.33
C ARG A 153 17.13 -15.68 30.20
N ASP A 154 16.42 -16.79 29.99
CA ASP A 154 17.03 -18.11 29.78
C ASP A 154 17.82 -18.20 28.46
N ASN A 155 17.63 -17.23 27.56
CA ASN A 155 18.35 -17.07 26.29
C ASN A 155 19.31 -15.86 26.30
N ASP A 156 19.77 -15.42 27.47
CA ASP A 156 20.72 -14.29 27.66
C ASP A 156 20.18 -12.88 27.31
N PHE A 157 18.86 -12.70 27.22
CA PHE A 157 18.19 -11.41 26.99
C PHE A 157 17.28 -11.00 28.17
N PRO A 158 17.83 -10.65 29.35
CA PRO A 158 17.02 -10.32 30.52
C PRO A 158 16.21 -9.03 30.34
N GLY A 159 15.01 -8.97 30.94
CA GLY A 159 14.16 -7.77 30.92
C GLY A 159 13.34 -7.55 29.65
N VAL A 160 13.35 -8.49 28.70
CA VAL A 160 12.52 -8.44 27.50
C VAL A 160 11.09 -8.85 27.84
N ILE A 161 10.13 -7.97 27.55
CA ILE A 161 8.69 -8.22 27.75
C ILE A 161 7.94 -8.45 26.44
N GLY A 162 8.65 -8.46 25.31
CA GLY A 162 8.13 -8.71 23.97
C GLY A 162 9.21 -8.43 22.92
N ALA A 163 9.08 -9.01 21.74
CA ALA A 163 9.97 -8.77 20.61
C ALA A 163 9.14 -8.35 19.39
N ILE A 164 9.51 -7.22 18.79
CA ILE A 164 8.95 -6.72 17.53
C ILE A 164 10.08 -6.78 16.50
N ASP A 165 9.75 -7.12 15.25
CA ASP A 165 10.75 -7.26 14.18
C ASP A 165 11.62 -6.00 14.04
N GLY A 166 12.91 -6.22 13.78
CA GLY A 166 13.92 -5.17 13.71
C GLY A 166 13.81 -4.37 12.41
N SER A 167 13.81 -3.05 12.51
CA SER A 167 13.92 -2.15 11.37
C SER A 167 15.37 -1.75 11.12
N HIS A 168 15.79 -1.69 9.85
CA HIS A 168 17.14 -1.23 9.49
C HIS A 168 17.13 0.28 9.23
N VAL A 169 17.84 1.05 10.04
CA VAL A 169 18.11 2.47 9.80
C VAL A 169 19.36 2.58 8.95
N LYS A 170 19.22 3.13 7.74
CA LYS A 170 20.35 3.33 6.82
C LYS A 170 21.35 4.32 7.41
N ILE A 171 22.63 3.99 7.31
CA ILE A 171 23.75 4.84 7.73
C ILE A 171 24.76 4.98 6.59
N ASP A 172 25.63 5.98 6.69
CA ASP A 172 26.83 6.04 5.86
C ASP A 172 27.79 4.92 6.23
N LYS A 173 28.69 4.57 5.29
CA LYS A 173 29.70 3.53 5.52
C LYS A 173 30.51 3.88 6.79
N PRO A 174 30.45 3.06 7.85
CA PRO A 174 31.25 3.30 9.03
C PRO A 174 32.74 3.21 8.71
N SER A 175 33.55 4.07 9.33
CA SER A 175 35.01 4.03 9.18
C SER A 175 35.63 2.80 9.87
N ASN A 176 34.99 2.32 10.94
CA ASN A 176 35.42 1.15 11.69
C ASN A 176 34.46 -0.01 11.45
N ASP A 177 35.01 -1.16 11.07
CA ASP A 177 34.28 -2.43 10.87
C ASP A 177 33.00 -2.29 10.00
N PRO A 178 33.13 -1.81 8.74
CA PRO A 178 31.98 -1.56 7.87
C PRO A 178 31.19 -2.83 7.54
N ASP A 179 31.83 -3.99 7.53
CA ASP A 179 31.22 -5.26 7.15
C ASP A 179 30.12 -5.68 8.15
N SER A 180 30.29 -5.35 9.43
CA SER A 180 29.27 -5.57 10.47
C SER A 180 27.99 -4.75 10.29
N TYR A 181 28.02 -3.71 9.46
CA TYR A 181 26.85 -2.87 9.20
C TYR A 181 26.25 -3.13 7.82
N LEU A 182 26.86 -4.00 7.00
CA LEU A 182 26.36 -4.33 5.68
C LEU A 182 25.19 -5.31 5.79
N ASN A 183 23.99 -4.90 5.37
CA ASN A 183 22.82 -5.75 5.43
C ASN A 183 22.64 -6.64 4.18
N ARG A 184 21.66 -7.54 4.23
CA ARG A 184 21.28 -8.43 3.10
C ARG A 184 20.88 -7.72 1.81
N LYS A 185 20.57 -6.41 1.88
CA LYS A 185 20.20 -5.55 0.74
C LYS A 185 21.40 -4.73 0.23
N HIS A 186 22.62 -5.08 0.64
CA HIS A 186 23.87 -4.44 0.24
C HIS A 186 23.95 -2.93 0.53
N PHE A 187 23.36 -2.48 1.65
CA PHE A 187 23.59 -1.13 2.18
C PHE A 187 23.94 -1.15 3.66
N PHE A 188 24.64 -0.11 4.12
CA PHE A 188 25.03 0.02 5.52
C PHE A 188 23.83 0.45 6.38
N SER A 189 23.56 -0.25 7.47
CA SER A 189 22.43 0.05 8.35
C SER A 189 22.63 -0.49 9.76
N ILE A 190 21.97 0.15 10.73
CA ILE A 190 21.87 -0.34 12.11
C ILE A 190 20.49 -0.97 12.28
N GLN A 191 20.43 -2.17 12.87
CA GLN A 191 19.17 -2.80 13.25
C GLN A 191 18.65 -2.17 14.54
N VAL A 192 17.42 -1.68 14.51
CA VAL A 192 16.71 -1.09 15.64
C VAL A 192 15.47 -1.92 15.90
N CYS A 193 15.34 -2.47 17.10
CA CYS A 193 14.09 -3.07 17.57
C CYS A 193 13.21 -1.94 18.09
N ASN A 194 12.02 -1.75 17.51
CA ASN A 194 11.08 -0.69 17.87
C ASN A 194 10.05 -1.18 18.90
#